data_AF-A0A3N6B7X6-F1
#
_entry.id   AF-A0A3N6B7X6-F1
#
_cell.length_a   1.000
_cell.length_b   1.000
_cell.length_c   1.000
_cell.angle_alpha   90.00
_cell.angle_beta   90.00
_cell.angle_gamma   90.00
#
_symmetry.space_group_name_H-M   'P 1'
#
loop_
_entity.id
_entity.type
_entity.pdbx_description
1 polymer ?
#
loop_
_entity_poly.entity_id
_entity_poly.type
_entity_poly.pdbx_seq_one_letter_code
_entity_poly.pdbx_strand_id
1 'polypeptide(L)' 'MASSVASVRETLDRIQGEYQQLPGLRLTMAQVQRLWRLDRNMCRAILAALVDARYLSLASDGTFVRSQPS' A
#
# COMPACT_ATOMS: atom_id res chain seq x y z
N MET A 1 -18.45 -21.45 0.26
CA MET A 1 -17.75 -20.64 -0.77
C MET A 1 -18.13 -19.19 -0.49
N ALA A 2 -17.27 -18.21 -0.22
CA ALA A 2 -15.83 -18.08 -0.33
C ALA A 2 -15.31 -17.35 0.94
N SER A 3 -14.34 -17.96 1.63
CA SER A 3 -13.52 -17.24 2.60
C SER A 3 -12.09 -17.44 2.15
N SER A 4 -11.71 -16.75 1.09
CA SER A 4 -10.30 -16.67 0.72
C SER A 4 -9.71 -15.51 1.49
N VAL A 5 -8.71 -15.83 2.31
CA VAL A 5 -7.60 -14.93 2.61
C VAL A 5 -7.21 -14.28 1.28
N ALA A 6 -7.37 -12.96 1.15
CA ALA A 6 -7.04 -12.28 -0.10
C ALA A 6 -5.60 -12.64 -0.50
N SER A 7 -5.40 -13.03 -1.76
CA SER A 7 -4.06 -13.29 -2.27
C SER A 7 -3.23 -12.02 -2.19
N VAL A 8 -1.90 -12.17 -2.06
CA VAL A 8 -0.95 -11.05 -2.07
C VAL A 8 -1.18 -10.15 -3.28
N ARG A 9 -1.45 -10.75 -4.44
CA ARG A 9 -1.69 -10.03 -5.70
C ARG A 9 -2.97 -9.20 -5.66
N GLU A 10 -4.08 -9.77 -5.18
CA GLU A 10 -5.35 -9.05 -5.05
C GLU A 10 -5.23 -7.86 -4.08
N THR A 11 -4.48 -8.06 -2.99
CA THR A 11 -4.17 -7.00 -2.03
C THR A 11 -3.34 -5.88 -2.68
N LEU A 12 -2.32 -6.26 -3.46
CA LEU A 12 -1.46 -5.32 -4.17
C LEU A 12 -2.26 -4.48 -5.18
N ASP A 13 -3.06 -5.14 -6.02
CA ASP A 13 -3.88 -4.50 -7.03
C ASP A 13 -4.87 -3.51 -6.40
N ARG A 14 -5.48 -3.90 -5.27
CA ARG A 14 -6.36 -3.02 -4.49
C ARG A 14 -5.63 -1.79 -3.97
N ILE A 15 -4.47 -1.97 -3.33
CA ILE A 15 -3.68 -0.84 -2.80
C ILE A 15 -3.28 0.10 -3.93
N GLN A 16 -2.77 -0.43 -5.05
CA GLN A 16 -2.39 0.38 -6.19
C GLN A 16 -3.57 1.15 -6.76
N GLY A 17 -4.74 0.50 -6.91
CA GLY A 17 -5.97 1.14 -7.38
C GLY A 17 -6.40 2.33 -6.53
N GLU A 18 -6.35 2.22 -5.20
CA GLU A 18 -6.69 3.32 -4.28
C GLU A 18 -5.74 4.52 -4.44
N TYR A 19 -4.43 4.27 -4.52
CA TYR A 19 -3.44 5.33 -4.77
C TYR A 19 -3.57 5.96 -6.18
N GLN A 20 -4.13 5.24 -7.16
CA GLN A 20 -4.45 5.82 -8.49
C GLN A 20 -5.71 6.66 -8.45
N GLN A 21 -6.75 6.20 -7.76
CA GLN A 21 -8.04 6.86 -7.65
C GLN A 21 -7.97 8.17 -6.86
N LEU A 22 -7.08 8.25 -5.87
CA LEU A 22 -6.97 9.39 -4.95
C LEU A 22 -5.59 10.06 -5.06
N PRO A 23 -5.42 11.05 -5.96
CA PRO A 23 -4.22 11.87 -6.03
C PRO A 23 -3.98 12.56 -4.67
N GLY A 24 -2.79 12.38 -4.11
CA GLY A 24 -2.43 12.95 -2.81
C GLY A 24 -2.82 12.10 -1.61
N LEU A 25 -3.29 10.85 -1.80
CA LEU A 25 -3.43 9.90 -0.70
C LEU A 25 -2.07 9.71 0.01
N ARG A 26 -2.06 9.92 1.33
CA ARG A 26 -0.90 9.74 2.20
C ARG A 26 -1.31 8.88 3.39
N LEU A 27 -0.64 7.76 3.60
CA LEU A 27 -0.98 6.84 4.69
C LEU A 27 0.28 6.39 5.43
N THR A 28 0.22 6.35 6.74
CA THR A 28 1.21 5.64 7.58
C THR A 28 1.02 4.14 7.46
N MET A 29 2.05 3.35 7.81
CA MET A 29 1.94 1.88 7.87
C MET A 29 0.75 1.42 8.72
N ALA A 30 0.51 2.06 9.87
CA ALA A 30 -0.61 1.73 10.75
C ALA A 30 -1.97 1.98 10.09
N GLN A 31 -2.09 3.05 9.31
CA GLN A 31 -3.31 3.32 8.53
C GLN A 31 -3.50 2.30 7.41
N VAL A 32 -2.42 1.94 6.69
CA VAL A 32 -2.46 0.88 5.66
C VAL A 32 -2.93 -0.45 6.26
N GLN A 33 -2.35 -0.85 7.40
CA GLN A 33 -2.75 -2.09 8.08
C GLN A 33 -4.24 -2.11 8.43
N ARG A 34 -4.76 -1.01 8.96
CA ARG A 34 -6.17 -0.91 9.38
C ARG A 34 -7.11 -0.87 8.18
N LEU A 35 -6.77 -0.10 7.15
CA LEU A 35 -7.60 0.10 5.96
C LEU A 35 -7.74 -1.19 5.14
N TRP A 36 -6.64 -1.92 4.96
CA TRP A 36 -6.62 -3.16 4.17
C TRP A 36 -6.56 -4.44 5.01
N ARG A 37 -6.72 -4.34 6.34
CA ARG A 37 -6.75 -5.46 7.30
C ARG A 37 -5.56 -6.41 7.16
N LEU A 38 -4.35 -5.85 7.03
CA LEU A 38 -3.12 -6.59 6.80
C LEU A 38 -2.39 -6.90 8.10
N ASP A 39 -1.84 -8.12 8.20
CA ASP A 39 -0.82 -8.42 9.19
C ASP A 39 0.41 -7.50 9.02
N ARG A 40 1.14 -7.27 10.11
CA ARG A 40 2.32 -6.41 10.15
C ARG A 40 3.41 -6.84 9.18
N ASN A 41 3.70 -8.13 9.07
CA ASN A 41 4.77 -8.61 8.20
C ASN A 41 4.37 -8.46 6.72
N MET A 42 3.12 -8.79 6.40
CA MET A 42 2.57 -8.62 5.04
C MET A 42 2.55 -7.14 4.63
N CYS A 43 2.05 -6.26 5.50
CA CYS A 43 2.00 -4.83 5.25
C CYS A 43 3.39 -4.24 5.00
N ARG A 44 4.37 -4.61 5.84
CA ARG A 44 5.77 -4.19 5.66
C ARG A 44 6.34 -4.66 4.33
N ALA A 45 6.11 -5.93 3.96
CA ALA A 45 6.61 -6.49 2.71
C ALA A 45 6.00 -5.79 1.48
N ILE A 46 4.69 -5.56 1.46
CA ILE A 46 3.99 -4.90 0.36
C ILE A 46 4.45 -3.45 0.21
N LEU A 47 4.50 -2.68 1.30
CA LEU A 47 4.94 -1.29 1.25
C LEU A 47 6.40 -1.17 0.82
N ALA A 48 7.27 -2.06 1.31
CA ALA A 48 8.67 -2.10 0.88
C ALA A 48 8.79 -2.40 -0.62
N ALA A 49 8.06 -3.41 -1.12
CA ALA A 49 8.07 -3.76 -2.55
C ALA A 49 7.57 -2.62 -3.43
N LEU A 50 6.53 -1.89 -3.01
CA LEU A 50 6.01 -0.74 -3.76
C LEU A 50 6.97 0.46 -3.74
N VAL A 51 7.74 0.65 -2.66
CA VAL A 51 8.79 1.68 -2.60
C VAL A 51 9.99 1.29 -3.47
N ASP A 52 10.42 0.04 -3.42
CA ASP A 52 11.50 -0.49 -4.25
C ASP A 52 11.18 -0.36 -5.75
N ALA A 53 9.93 -0.69 -6.12
CA ALA A 53 9.40 -0.50 -7.47
C ALA A 53 9.15 0.98 -7.84
N ARG A 54 9.52 1.93 -6.98
CA ARG A 54 9.31 3.38 -7.15
C ARG A 54 7.84 3.80 -7.35
N TYR A 55 6.88 2.93 -7.05
CA TYR A 55 5.45 3.23 -7.13
C TYR A 55 5.00 4.10 -5.96
N LEU A 56 5.51 3.81 -4.76
CA LEU A 56 5.35 4.65 -3.58
C LEU A 56 6.68 5.32 -3.22
N SER A 57 6.58 6.44 -2.52
CA SER A 57 7.69 7.09 -1.83
C SER A 57 7.36 7.18 -0.34
N LEU A 58 8.34 6.91 0.52
CA LEU A 58 8.24 7.17 1.96
C LEU A 58 8.66 8.61 2.21
N ALA A 59 7.71 9.45 2.63
CA ALA A 59 7.98 10.81 3.02
C ALA A 59 8.65 10.89 4.40
N SER A 60 9.28 12.02 4.69
CA SER A 60 9.98 12.28 5.96
C SER A 60 9.07 12.24 7.19
N ASP A 61 7.76 12.45 7.01
CA ASP A 61 6.71 12.33 8.03
C ASP A 61 6.27 10.87 8.30
N GLY A 62 6.88 9.89 7.63
CA GLY A 62 6.54 8.47 7.76
C GLY A 62 5.29 8.05 7.00
N THR A 63 4.78 8.89 6.10
CA THR A 63 3.66 8.54 5.21
C THR A 63 4.15 8.00 3.88
N PHE A 64 3.41 7.03 3.34
CA PHE A 64 3.59 6.50 2.00
C PHE A 64 2.68 7.27 1.06
N VAL A 65 3.26 7.77 -0.02
CA VAL A 65 2.58 8.57 -1.06
C VAL A 65 2.87 7.99 -2.44
N ARG A 66 1.94 8.15 -3.38
CA ARG A 66 2.20 7.77 -4.77
C ARG A 66 3.33 8.60 -5.35
N SER A 67 4.35 7.95 -5.90
CA SER A 67 5.39 8.63 -6.67
C SER A 67 4.78 9.13 -7.98
N GLN A 68 4.90 10.43 -8.25
CA GLN A 68 4.64 10.94 -9.59
C GLN A 68 5.95 10.81 -10.39
N PRO A 69 5.90 10.31 -11.64
CA PRO A 69 7.03 10.50 -12.54
C PRO A 69 7.22 12.01 -12.69
N SER A 70 8.39 12.50 -12.30
CA SER A 70 8.86 13.86 -12.54
C SER A 70 9.00 14.15 -14.02
#